data_AF-A0A7S1G9V7-F1
#
_entry.id   AF-A0A7S1G9V7-F1
#
_cell.length_a   1.000
_cell.length_b   1.000
_cell.length_c   1.000
_cell.angle_alpha   90.00
_cell.angle_beta   90.00
_cell.angle_gamma   90.00
#
_symmetry.space_group_name_H-M   'P 1'
#
loop_
_entity.id
_entity.type
_entity.pdbx_description
1 polymer ?
#
loop_
_entity_poly.entity_id
_entity_poly.type
_entity_poly.pdbx_seq_one_letter_code
_entity_poly.pdbx_strand_id
1 'polypeptide(L)'
;RAFFKSRWNALDVFIVAYSFVSSIFMLGGADAKGNPYVSDVLEASRALRVLLILSTFRKLRKYIDLVSSIVKLLLAFGVTYACLTYSFVIVGMWLFGRVPNVADPGDAAQYSFADFSGALLALTQLTVGNDWNTVMYPNLKG
;
A
#
# COMPACT_ATOMS: atom_id res chain seq x y z
N ARG A 1 -11.23 -35.54 -0.64
CA ARG A 1 -11.56 -34.32 -1.45
C ARG A 1 -11.72 -33.02 -0.64
N ALA A 2 -11.46 -32.98 0.68
CA ALA A 2 -11.66 -31.77 1.51
C ALA A 2 -10.38 -30.96 1.83
N PHE A 3 -9.20 -31.39 1.38
CA PHE A 3 -7.93 -30.72 1.69
C PHE A 3 -7.80 -29.31 1.09
N PHE A 4 -8.41 -29.06 -0.09
CA PHE A 4 -8.41 -27.75 -0.75
C PHE A 4 -9.50 -26.78 -0.27
N LYS A 5 -10.39 -27.19 0.66
CA LYS A 5 -11.46 -26.32 1.15
C LYS A 5 -10.99 -25.36 2.26
N SER A 6 -9.87 -25.68 2.91
CA SER A 6 -9.24 -24.80 3.90
C SER A 6 -8.32 -23.82 3.18
N ARG A 7 -8.67 -22.52 3.19
CA ARG A 7 -7.85 -21.41 2.65
C ARG A 7 -6.40 -21.47 3.12
N TRP A 8 -6.24 -21.94 4.34
CA TRP A 8 -5.00 -22.13 5.06
C TRP A 8 -4.10 -23.26 4.52
N ASN A 9 -4.68 -24.31 3.94
CA ASN A 9 -3.93 -25.38 3.27
C ASN A 9 -3.57 -24.98 1.83
N ALA A 10 -4.42 -24.23 1.15
CA ALA A 10 -4.11 -23.72 -0.19
C ALA A 10 -2.94 -22.72 -0.15
N LEU A 11 -2.89 -21.86 0.87
CA LEU A 11 -1.77 -20.95 1.12
C LEU A 11 -0.46 -21.72 1.37
N ASP A 12 -0.50 -22.79 2.16
CA ASP A 12 0.67 -23.63 2.46
C ASP A 12 1.23 -24.27 1.18
N VAL A 13 0.37 -24.90 0.36
CA VAL A 13 0.75 -25.49 -0.93
C VAL A 13 1.32 -24.45 -1.89
N PHE A 14 0.74 -23.24 -1.92
CA PHE A 14 1.24 -22.14 -2.76
C PHE A 14 2.66 -21.70 -2.33
N ILE A 15 2.90 -21.53 -1.03
CA ILE A 15 4.21 -21.13 -0.51
C ILE A 15 5.27 -22.20 -0.78
N VAL A 16 4.93 -23.48 -0.62
CA VAL A 16 5.83 -24.60 -0.90
C VAL A 16 6.17 -24.64 -2.39
N ALA A 17 5.17 -24.53 -3.29
CA ALA A 17 5.39 -24.49 -4.73
C ALA A 17 6.25 -23.29 -5.15
N TYR A 18 5.97 -22.10 -4.61
CA TYR A 18 6.75 -20.89 -4.87
C TYR A 18 8.21 -21.03 -4.40
N SER A 19 8.42 -21.59 -3.21
CA SER A 19 9.77 -21.83 -2.66
C SER A 19 10.55 -22.82 -3.51
N PHE A 20 9.89 -23.85 -4.05
CA PHE A 20 10.51 -24.82 -4.94
C PHE A 20 10.94 -24.19 -6.27
N VAL A 21 10.06 -23.37 -6.88
CA VAL A 21 10.36 -22.62 -8.11
C VAL A 21 11.52 -21.64 -7.87
N SER A 22 11.49 -20.89 -6.77
CA SER A 22 12.56 -19.96 -6.40
C SER A 22 13.90 -20.68 -6.21
N SER A 23 13.91 -21.86 -5.58
CA SER A 23 15.13 -22.65 -5.39
C SER A 23 15.70 -23.17 -6.71
N ILE A 24 14.85 -23.66 -7.63
CA ILE A 24 15.29 -24.09 -8.96
C ILE A 24 15.87 -22.92 -9.74
N PHE A 25 15.24 -21.75 -9.64
CA PHE A 25 15.66 -20.57 -10.36
C PHE A 25 17.00 -20.02 -9.84
N MET A 26 17.25 -20.08 -8.53
CA MET A 26 18.57 -19.82 -7.93
C MET A 26 19.62 -20.83 -8.38
N LEU A 27 19.31 -22.13 -8.36
CA LEU A 27 20.23 -23.21 -8.77
C LEU A 27 20.55 -23.18 -10.28
N GLY A 28 19.59 -22.77 -11.10
CA GLY A 28 19.69 -22.70 -12.56
C GLY A 28 20.52 -21.52 -13.09
N GLY A 29 21.21 -20.79 -12.21
CA GLY A 29 22.06 -19.67 -12.61
C GLY A 29 21.28 -18.44 -13.05
N ALA A 30 20.10 -18.18 -12.50
CA ALA A 30 19.41 -16.93 -12.78
C ALA A 30 20.17 -15.69 -12.30
N ASP A 31 21.02 -15.83 -11.27
CA ASP A 31 22.00 -14.82 -10.89
C ASP A 31 23.06 -14.59 -12.01
N ALA A 32 23.28 -15.58 -12.88
CA ALA A 32 24.25 -15.51 -13.98
C ALA A 32 23.72 -14.81 -15.24
N LYS A 33 22.41 -14.51 -15.34
CA LYS A 33 21.81 -13.82 -16.51
C LYS A 33 21.58 -12.31 -16.35
N GLY A 34 22.07 -11.70 -15.27
CA GLY A 34 22.33 -10.26 -15.23
C GLY A 34 21.12 -9.31 -15.20
N ASN A 35 19.92 -9.78 -14.85
CA ASN A 35 18.80 -8.88 -14.59
C ASN A 35 18.67 -8.61 -13.07
N PRO A 36 19.11 -7.42 -12.58
CA PRO A 36 19.14 -7.10 -11.15
C PRO A 36 17.76 -7.12 -10.49
N TYR A 37 16.69 -6.88 -11.25
CA TYR A 37 15.33 -6.95 -10.70
C TYR A 37 14.92 -8.36 -10.28
N VAL A 38 15.48 -9.39 -10.92
CA VAL A 38 15.09 -10.77 -10.67
C VAL A 38 15.78 -11.31 -9.41
N SER A 39 17.04 -10.93 -9.16
CA SER A 39 17.74 -11.26 -7.92
C SER A 39 17.06 -10.62 -6.70
N ASP A 40 16.62 -9.36 -6.82
CA ASP A 40 15.94 -8.65 -5.72
C ASP A 40 14.62 -9.33 -5.34
N VAL A 41 13.84 -9.76 -6.33
CA VAL A 41 12.56 -10.46 -6.10
C VAL A 41 12.79 -11.86 -5.49
N LEU A 42 13.85 -12.55 -5.89
CA LEU A 42 14.22 -13.85 -5.30
C LEU A 42 14.69 -13.69 -3.85
N GLU A 43 15.38 -12.62 -3.50
CA GLU A 43 15.74 -12.35 -2.11
C GLU A 43 14.51 -12.05 -1.25
N ALA A 44 13.57 -11.27 -1.79
CA ALA A 44 12.27 -11.01 -1.17
C ALA A 44 11.44 -12.29 -0.94
N SER A 45 11.70 -13.38 -1.68
CA SER A 45 11.03 -14.68 -1.47
C SER A 45 11.18 -15.23 -0.04
N ARG A 46 12.26 -14.85 0.66
CA ARG A 46 12.50 -15.25 2.06
C ARG A 46 11.40 -14.77 3.00
N ALA A 47 10.72 -13.67 2.67
CA ALA A 47 9.57 -13.18 3.42
C ALA A 47 8.40 -14.18 3.40
N LEU A 48 8.22 -14.99 2.35
CA LEU A 48 7.18 -16.03 2.32
C LEU A 48 7.45 -17.15 3.33
N ARG A 49 8.72 -17.41 3.69
CA ARG A 49 9.05 -18.38 4.74
C ARG A 49 8.60 -17.87 6.12
N VAL A 50 8.66 -16.57 6.35
CA VAL A 50 8.10 -15.96 7.56
C VAL A 50 6.57 -16.14 7.58
N LEU A 51 5.91 -15.97 6.43
CA LEU A 51 4.47 -16.25 6.29
C LEU A 51 4.12 -17.73 6.54
N LEU A 52 5.00 -18.67 6.19
CA LEU A 52 4.83 -20.10 6.48
C LEU A 52 4.74 -20.34 8.00
N ILE A 53 5.67 -19.76 8.78
CA ILE A 53 5.68 -19.87 10.25
C ILE A 53 4.37 -19.33 10.83
N LEU A 54 3.90 -18.18 10.34
CA LEU A 54 2.63 -17.59 10.76
C LEU A 54 1.43 -18.49 10.45
N SER A 55 1.47 -19.21 9.32
CA SER A 55 0.46 -20.18 8.98
C SER A 55 0.52 -21.39 9.93
N THR A 56 1.68 -21.91 10.30
CA THR A 56 1.78 -23.14 11.11
C THR A 56 1.08 -23.05 12.48
N PHE A 57 1.11 -21.87 13.12
CA PHE A 57 0.52 -21.69 14.44
C PHE A 57 -1.01 -21.46 14.39
N ARG A 58 -1.78 -22.40 14.94
CA ARG A 58 -3.26 -22.31 15.01
C ARG A 58 -3.79 -21.05 15.70
N LYS A 59 -3.05 -20.51 16.69
CA LYS A 59 -3.40 -19.24 17.36
C LYS A 59 -3.25 -18.07 16.38
N LEU A 60 -2.13 -17.98 15.66
CA LEU A 60 -1.86 -16.94 14.66
C LEU A 60 -2.85 -16.98 13.50
N ARG A 61 -3.25 -18.17 13.01
CA ARG A 61 -4.32 -18.29 12.00
C ARG A 61 -5.60 -17.58 12.44
N LYS A 62 -6.03 -17.74 13.69
CA LYS A 62 -7.22 -17.04 14.23
C LYS A 62 -7.06 -15.52 14.26
N TYR A 63 -5.88 -15.02 14.65
CA TYR A 63 -5.60 -13.58 14.61
C TYR A 63 -5.61 -13.03 13.18
N ILE A 64 -5.04 -13.77 12.22
CA ILE A 64 -5.04 -13.37 10.81
C ILE A 64 -6.47 -13.42 10.23
N ASP A 65 -7.28 -14.40 10.61
CA ASP A 65 -8.69 -14.46 10.23
C ASP A 65 -9.47 -13.26 10.80
N LEU A 66 -9.20 -12.87 12.05
CA LEU A 66 -9.76 -11.66 12.67
C LEU A 66 -9.33 -10.40 11.92
N VAL A 67 -8.03 -10.23 11.67
CA VAL A 67 -7.49 -9.08 10.92
C VAL A 67 -8.10 -9.04 9.53
N SER A 68 -8.21 -10.17 8.84
CA SER A 68 -8.86 -10.25 7.52
C SER A 68 -10.33 -9.84 7.58
N SER A 69 -11.03 -10.13 8.68
CA SER A 69 -12.40 -9.66 8.89
C SER A 69 -12.45 -8.14 9.08
N ILE A 70 -11.53 -7.59 9.87
CA ILE A 70 -11.41 -6.14 10.10
C ILE A 70 -11.05 -5.42 8.80
N VAL A 71 -10.14 -5.97 7.99
CA VAL A 71 -9.74 -5.41 6.70
C VAL A 71 -10.93 -5.32 5.74
N LYS A 72 -11.83 -6.31 5.69
CA LYS A 72 -13.05 -6.21 4.87
C LYS A 72 -13.94 -5.05 5.28
N LEU A 73 -14.09 -4.85 6.59
CA LEU A 73 -14.84 -3.73 7.13
C LEU A 73 -14.14 -2.40 6.76
N LEU A 74 -12.83 -2.32 6.96
CA LEU A 74 -12.02 -1.16 6.59
C LEU A 74 -12.08 -0.86 5.09
N LEU A 75 -12.11 -1.87 4.22
CA LEU A 75 -12.26 -1.67 2.77
C LEU A 75 -13.61 -1.04 2.43
N ALA A 76 -14.69 -1.48 3.07
CA ALA A 76 -16.01 -0.88 2.88
C ALA A 76 -16.03 0.60 3.33
N PHE A 77 -15.46 0.91 4.50
CA PHE A 77 -15.27 2.29 4.93
C PHE A 77 -14.33 3.08 4.02
N GLY A 78 -13.28 2.44 3.51
CA GLY A 78 -12.27 3.03 2.64
C GLY A 78 -12.84 3.47 1.30
N VAL A 79 -13.82 2.72 0.74
CA VAL A 79 -14.54 3.15 -0.47
C VAL A 79 -15.35 4.41 -0.20
N THR A 80 -16.06 4.48 0.93
CA THR A 80 -16.80 5.67 1.32
C THR A 80 -15.87 6.87 1.52
N TYR A 81 -14.75 6.66 2.22
CA TYR A 81 -13.70 7.67 2.38
C TYR A 81 -13.16 8.16 1.03
N ALA A 82 -12.84 7.25 0.11
CA ALA A 82 -12.35 7.61 -1.21
C ALA A 82 -13.37 8.43 -2.01
N CYS A 83 -14.66 8.08 -1.93
CA CYS A 83 -15.74 8.82 -2.58
C CYS A 83 -15.88 10.25 -2.02
N LEU A 84 -15.82 10.39 -0.69
CA LEU A 84 -15.85 11.70 -0.04
C LEU A 84 -14.63 12.53 -0.43
N THR A 85 -13.43 11.98 -0.30
CA THR A 85 -12.18 12.67 -0.66
C THR A 85 -12.18 13.08 -2.13
N TYR A 86 -12.70 12.25 -3.03
CA TYR A 86 -12.84 12.62 -4.45
C TYR A 86 -13.67 13.90 -4.63
N SER A 87 -14.83 14.02 -3.95
CA SER A 87 -15.65 15.23 -4.03
C SER A 87 -14.90 16.48 -3.52
N PHE A 88 -14.16 16.34 -2.42
CA PHE A 88 -13.35 17.42 -1.86
C PHE A 88 -12.16 17.79 -2.73
N VAL A 89 -11.56 16.84 -3.45
CA VAL A 89 -10.48 17.12 -4.41
C VAL A 89 -11.00 18.04 -5.51
N ILE A 90 -12.17 17.75 -6.09
CA ILE A 90 -12.75 18.60 -7.13
C ILE A 90 -13.03 20.01 -6.60
N VAL A 91 -13.65 20.13 -5.42
CA VAL A 91 -13.92 21.43 -4.78
C VAL A 91 -12.61 22.17 -4.47
N GLY A 92 -11.61 21.48 -3.94
CA GLY A 92 -10.31 22.04 -3.58
C GLY A 92 -9.55 22.59 -4.79
N MET A 93 -9.56 21.87 -5.92
CA MET A 93 -8.97 22.37 -7.17
C MET A 93 -9.71 23.61 -7.70
N TRP A 94 -11.04 23.65 -7.60
CA TRP A 94 -11.82 24.82 -8.01
C TRP A 94 -11.55 26.06 -7.17
N LEU A 95 -11.37 25.90 -5.85
CA LEU A 95 -11.15 27.01 -4.92
C LEU A 95 -9.68 27.43 -4.84
N PHE A 96 -8.76 26.47 -4.73
CA PHE A 96 -7.36 26.71 -4.40
C PHE A 96 -6.39 26.40 -5.55
N GLY A 97 -6.87 25.94 -6.70
CA GLY A 97 -6.00 25.52 -7.81
C GLY A 97 -5.21 26.64 -8.49
N ARG A 98 -5.49 27.91 -8.15
CA ARG A 98 -4.76 29.09 -8.65
C ARG A 98 -3.89 29.76 -7.58
N VAL A 99 -3.87 29.25 -6.35
CA VAL A 99 -3.05 29.82 -5.28
C VAL A 99 -1.58 29.49 -5.60
N PRO A 100 -0.71 30.50 -5.77
CA PRO A 100 0.71 30.25 -6.00
C PRO A 100 1.28 29.50 -4.79
N ASN A 101 2.10 28.47 -5.02
CA ASN A 101 2.80 27.79 -3.93
C ASN A 101 3.87 28.75 -3.36
N VAL A 102 3.53 29.49 -2.29
CA VAL A 102 4.39 30.53 -1.68
C VAL A 102 5.52 29.95 -0.82
N ALA A 103 5.53 28.64 -0.57
CA ALA A 103 6.43 28.05 0.40
C ALA A 103 7.75 27.54 -0.19
N ASP A 104 8.78 27.54 0.65
CA ASP A 104 10.18 27.30 0.32
C ASP A 104 10.41 26.01 -0.51
N PRO A 105 11.46 25.95 -1.36
CA PRO A 105 11.64 24.92 -2.40
C PRO A 105 11.77 23.46 -1.93
N GLY A 106 11.66 23.18 -0.63
CA GLY A 106 11.89 21.86 -0.02
C GLY A 106 10.63 21.09 0.38
N ASP A 107 9.61 21.75 0.96
CA ASP A 107 8.53 21.05 1.69
C ASP A 107 7.12 21.27 1.11
N ALA A 108 6.88 22.35 0.37
CA ALA A 108 5.52 22.73 -0.04
C ALA A 108 5.21 22.54 -1.52
N ALA A 109 6.20 22.23 -2.36
CA ALA A 109 5.98 21.96 -3.77
C ALA A 109 5.19 20.65 -4.01
N GLN A 110 5.09 19.77 -3.01
CA GLN A 110 4.42 18.48 -3.12
C GLN A 110 2.91 18.54 -2.86
N TYR A 111 2.40 19.58 -2.19
CA TYR A 111 1.00 19.67 -1.75
C TYR A 111 0.30 20.88 -2.36
N SER A 112 0.00 20.77 -3.66
CA SER A 112 -0.65 21.83 -4.42
C SER A 112 -2.02 21.39 -4.94
N PHE A 113 -2.99 22.31 -4.96
CA PHE A 113 -4.32 22.09 -5.53
C PHE A 113 -4.39 22.35 -7.04
N ALA A 114 -3.25 22.57 -7.70
CA ALA A 114 -3.19 22.81 -9.15
C ALA A 114 -3.59 21.58 -9.99
N ASP A 115 -3.22 20.38 -9.53
CA ASP A 115 -3.49 19.11 -10.20
C ASP A 115 -4.21 18.12 -9.29
N PHE A 116 -4.93 17.16 -9.88
CA PHE A 116 -5.71 16.17 -9.15
C PHE A 116 -4.85 15.33 -8.18
N SER A 117 -3.68 14.88 -8.61
CA SER A 117 -2.77 14.09 -7.77
C SER A 117 -2.23 14.90 -6.58
N GLY A 118 -1.88 16.16 -6.80
CA GLY A 118 -1.43 17.07 -5.75
C GLY A 118 -2.55 17.36 -4.74
N ALA A 119 -3.76 17.66 -5.22
CA ALA A 119 -4.93 17.92 -4.39
C ALA A 119 -5.34 16.67 -3.58
N LEU A 120 -5.24 15.48 -4.17
CA LEU A 120 -5.50 14.21 -3.50
C LEU A 120 -4.48 13.94 -2.39
N LEU A 121 -3.20 14.17 -2.65
CA LEU A 121 -2.14 14.02 -1.65
C LEU A 121 -2.32 15.04 -0.52
N ALA A 122 -2.60 16.30 -0.83
CA ALA A 122 -2.86 17.36 0.15
C ALA A 122 -4.04 17.00 1.07
N LEU A 123 -5.18 16.59 0.51
CA LEU A 123 -6.36 16.19 1.31
C LEU A 123 -6.15 14.90 2.10
N THR A 124 -5.36 13.96 1.58
CA THR A 124 -4.99 12.75 2.32
C THR A 124 -4.10 13.10 3.51
N GLN A 125 -3.14 13.99 3.31
CA GLN A 125 -2.25 14.45 4.37
C GLN A 125 -3.01 15.23 5.46
N LEU A 126 -3.95 16.09 5.05
CA LEU A 126 -4.89 16.76 5.96
C LEU A 126 -5.72 15.78 6.79
N THR A 127 -6.17 14.68 6.18
CA THR A 127 -6.91 13.62 6.89
C THR A 127 -6.04 12.87 7.90
N VAL A 128 -4.77 12.59 7.52
CA VAL A 128 -3.78 11.97 8.42
C VAL A 128 -3.35 12.95 9.53
N GLY A 129 -3.56 14.25 9.34
CA GLY A 129 -3.18 15.30 10.27
C GLY A 129 -1.68 15.61 10.26
N ASN A 130 -0.95 15.13 9.25
CA ASN A 130 0.48 15.41 9.14
C ASN A 130 0.70 16.73 8.42
N ASP A 131 1.52 17.62 9.00
CA ASP A 131 1.88 18.92 8.41
C ASP A 131 0.69 19.71 7.82
N TRP A 132 -0.49 19.60 8.44
CA TRP A 132 -1.71 20.26 7.95
C TRP A 132 -1.56 21.78 7.90
N ASN A 133 -0.67 22.32 8.75
CA ASN A 133 -0.31 23.72 8.81
C ASN A 133 0.40 24.21 7.54
N THR A 134 1.29 23.40 6.95
CA THR A 134 2.03 23.76 5.73
C THR A 134 1.11 23.78 4.52
N VAL A 135 0.09 22.92 4.50
CA VAL A 135 -0.95 22.91 3.46
C VAL A 135 -1.98 24.03 3.67
N MET A 136 -2.44 24.28 4.90
CA MET A 136 -3.51 25.25 5.14
C MET A 136 -3.06 26.71 5.08
N TYR A 137 -1.91 27.06 5.70
CA TYR A 137 -1.53 28.47 5.84
C TYR A 137 -1.31 29.23 4.52
N PRO A 138 -0.68 28.64 3.48
CA PRO A 138 -0.55 29.30 2.18
C PRO A 138 -1.90 29.49 1.48
N ASN A 139 -2.81 28.52 1.60
CA ASN A 139 -4.13 28.55 0.98
C ASN A 139 -5.13 29.48 1.70
N LEU A 140 -4.88 29.83 2.96
CA LEU A 140 -5.66 30.82 3.72
C LEU A 140 -5.20 32.26 3.50
N LYS A 141 -3.97 32.47 3.03
CA LYS A 141 -3.39 33.79 2.74
C LYS A 141 -3.57 34.22 1.27
N GLY A 142 -4.29 33.41 0.49
CA GLY A 142 -4.64 33.67 -0.92
C GLY A 142 -5.50 34.91 -1.11
#